data_AF-A0A8S3FQ54-F1
#
_entry.id   AF-A0A8S3FQ54-F1
#
_cell.length_a   1.000
_cell.length_b   1.000
_cell.length_c   1.000
_cell.angle_alpha   90.00
_cell.angle_beta   90.00
_cell.angle_gamma   90.00
#
_symmetry.space_group_name_H-M   'P 1'
#
loop_
_entity.id
_entity.type
_entity.pdbx_description
1 polymer ?
#
loop_
_entity_poly.entity_id
_entity_poly.type
_entity_poly.pdbx_seq_one_letter_code
_entity_poly.pdbx_strand_id
1 'polypeptide(L)'
;ACKTYDWATVDNMLERDPRLLNEKPPYRLNYFIHYLVLYGDVRKLSDYVLRSYQFQFQLKNADDKTPLALAQEQRLDELVEEIQSLIPSDDRESATMNDEREDDRSVFVDSPPTIDNRKSSVPTTVQRVTPQLLKNLTCMLTKQIFVDPVKASDGKTYERNAIIGWLRENRVSPQTGEFIDDILVDDIPTKNLIIQLRQQNLLP
;
A
#
# COMPACT_ATOMS: atom_id res chain seq x y z
N ALA A 1 -15.87 6.74 10.39
CA ALA A 1 -15.22 5.74 9.52
C ALA A 1 -13.87 5.33 10.12
N CYS A 2 -12.71 5.92 9.78
CA CYS A 2 -11.41 5.44 10.32
C CYS A 2 -11.28 5.51 11.85
N LYS A 3 -11.62 6.65 12.48
CA LYS A 3 -11.55 6.80 13.96
C LYS A 3 -12.47 5.85 14.73
N THR A 4 -13.50 5.36 14.07
CA THR A 4 -14.52 4.46 14.65
C THR A 4 -14.31 3.02 14.20
N TYR A 5 -13.16 2.72 13.56
CA TYR A 5 -12.82 1.39 13.02
C TYR A 5 -13.85 0.81 12.05
N ASP A 6 -14.69 1.67 11.46
CA ASP A 6 -15.69 1.30 10.49
C ASP A 6 -15.07 1.26 9.09
N TRP A 7 -14.26 0.23 8.87
CA TRP A 7 -13.52 0.01 7.63
C TRP A 7 -14.41 -0.40 6.47
N ALA A 8 -15.56 -1.01 6.71
CA ALA A 8 -16.52 -1.34 5.65
C ALA A 8 -17.04 -0.07 4.97
N THR A 9 -17.36 0.96 5.75
CA THR A 9 -17.73 2.27 5.20
C THR A 9 -16.55 2.92 4.45
N VAL A 10 -15.33 2.82 4.98
CA VAL A 10 -14.13 3.34 4.27
C VAL A 10 -13.93 2.63 2.93
N ASP A 11 -14.00 1.31 2.91
CA ASP A 11 -13.84 0.48 1.71
C ASP A 11 -14.89 0.88 0.66
N ASN A 12 -16.16 1.01 1.06
CA ASN A 12 -17.23 1.45 0.17
C ASN A 12 -17.00 2.87 -0.38
N MET A 13 -16.47 3.79 0.44
CA MET A 13 -16.15 5.14 -0.01
C MET A 13 -15.02 5.15 -1.04
N LEU A 14 -13.95 4.38 -0.81
CA LEU A 14 -12.80 4.29 -1.72
C LEU A 14 -13.14 3.56 -3.02
N GLU A 15 -14.00 2.54 -2.98
CA GLU A 15 -14.52 1.87 -4.18
C GLU A 15 -15.33 2.82 -5.06
N ARG A 16 -16.07 3.75 -4.46
CA ARG A 16 -16.88 4.75 -5.17
C ARG A 16 -16.05 5.91 -5.70
N ASP A 17 -15.09 6.38 -4.91
CA ASP A 17 -14.20 7.48 -5.30
C ASP A 17 -12.76 7.23 -4.81
N PRO A 18 -11.91 6.63 -5.65
CA PRO A 18 -10.51 6.38 -5.31
C PRO A 18 -9.68 7.65 -5.05
N ARG A 19 -10.15 8.84 -5.48
CA ARG A 19 -9.42 10.11 -5.26
C ARG A 19 -9.34 10.48 -3.78
N LEU A 20 -10.32 10.02 -3.00
CA LEU A 20 -10.36 10.20 -1.55
C LEU A 20 -9.13 9.62 -0.83
N LEU A 21 -8.38 8.73 -1.48
CA LEU A 21 -7.17 8.12 -0.95
C LEU A 21 -6.09 9.15 -0.56
N ASN A 22 -5.87 10.15 -1.42
CA ASN A 22 -4.83 11.17 -1.23
C ASN A 22 -5.40 12.58 -1.05
N GLU A 23 -6.72 12.73 -1.05
CA GLU A 23 -7.37 14.01 -0.82
C GLU A 23 -7.42 14.36 0.67
N LYS A 24 -7.14 15.61 1.02
CA LYS A 24 -7.28 16.10 2.40
C LYS A 24 -8.76 16.37 2.68
N PRO A 25 -9.39 15.68 3.65
CA PRO A 25 -10.79 15.95 3.93
C PRO A 25 -10.96 17.38 4.51
N PRO A 26 -12.06 18.07 4.19
CA PRO A 26 -12.31 19.40 4.73
C PRO A 26 -12.41 19.35 6.26
N TYR A 27 -11.82 20.34 6.93
CA TYR A 27 -11.81 20.46 8.40
C TYR A 27 -11.19 19.25 9.13
N ARG A 28 -10.29 18.51 8.47
CA ARG A 28 -9.53 17.40 9.08
C ARG A 28 -8.04 17.68 9.00
N LEU A 29 -7.34 17.24 10.06
CA LEU A 29 -5.90 17.45 10.23
C LEU A 29 -5.07 16.45 9.41
N ASN A 30 -5.62 15.26 9.15
CA ASN A 30 -4.90 14.10 8.64
C ASN A 30 -5.49 13.63 7.30
N TYR A 31 -4.61 13.19 6.39
CA TYR A 31 -5.02 12.44 5.20
C TYR A 31 -5.39 10.99 5.57
N PHE A 32 -5.99 10.26 4.63
CA PHE A 32 -6.36 8.88 4.84
C PHE A 32 -5.18 8.00 5.29
N ILE A 33 -4.00 8.15 4.67
CA ILE A 33 -2.80 7.38 5.05
C ILE A 33 -2.37 7.62 6.50
N HIS A 34 -2.49 8.84 7.02
CA HIS A 34 -2.23 9.13 8.44
C HIS A 34 -3.27 8.48 9.34
N TYR A 35 -4.53 8.39 8.90
CA TYR A 35 -5.56 7.66 9.64
C TYR A 35 -5.31 6.14 9.65
N LEU A 36 -4.69 5.59 8.60
CA LEU A 36 -4.23 4.20 8.62
C LEU A 36 -3.10 3.98 9.61
N VAL A 37 -2.16 4.92 9.74
CA VAL A 37 -1.11 4.85 10.78
C VAL A 37 -1.71 4.94 12.18
N LEU A 38 -2.65 5.85 12.41
CA LEU A 38 -3.22 6.12 13.74
C LEU A 38 -4.21 5.07 14.23
N TYR A 39 -5.01 4.51 13.32
CA TYR A 39 -6.16 3.67 13.68
C TYR A 39 -6.23 2.37 12.89
N GLY A 40 -5.46 2.24 11.80
CA GLY A 40 -5.42 1.03 10.99
C GLY A 40 -4.52 -0.04 11.58
N ASP A 41 -4.79 -1.28 11.19
CA ASP A 41 -3.86 -2.39 11.36
C ASP A 41 -2.82 -2.34 10.22
N VAL A 42 -1.58 -2.73 10.46
CA VAL A 42 -0.54 -2.88 9.42
C VAL A 42 -1.07 -3.69 8.23
N ARG A 43 -1.89 -4.71 8.49
CA ARG A 43 -2.51 -5.56 7.47
C ARG A 43 -3.45 -4.78 6.54
N LYS A 44 -4.08 -3.70 7.02
CA LYS A 44 -4.96 -2.85 6.20
C LYS A 44 -4.17 -2.00 5.23
N LEU A 45 -3.02 -1.45 5.65
CA LEU A 45 -2.12 -0.75 4.74
C LEU A 45 -1.67 -1.68 3.60
N SER A 46 -1.22 -2.89 3.94
CA SER A 46 -0.82 -3.88 2.93
C SER A 46 -1.98 -4.28 2.01
N ASP A 47 -3.20 -4.47 2.54
CA ASP A 47 -4.40 -4.77 1.74
C ASP A 47 -4.70 -3.67 0.72
N TYR A 48 -4.67 -2.39 1.12
CA TYR A 48 -4.90 -1.29 0.18
C TYR A 48 -3.79 -1.19 -0.88
N VAL A 49 -2.53 -1.39 -0.51
CA VAL A 49 -1.43 -1.42 -1.48
C VAL A 49 -1.63 -2.55 -2.49
N LEU A 50 -2.02 -3.75 -2.04
CA LEU A 50 -2.33 -4.89 -2.93
C LEU A 50 -3.50 -4.60 -3.88
N ARG A 51 -4.48 -3.80 -3.44
CA ARG A 51 -5.56 -3.29 -4.28
C ARG A 51 -5.13 -2.18 -5.26
N SER A 52 -3.82 -1.97 -5.44
CA SER A 52 -3.22 -0.96 -6.34
C SER A 52 -3.54 0.50 -5.98
N TYR A 53 -3.96 0.76 -4.73
CA TYR A 53 -4.11 2.13 -4.25
C TYR A 53 -2.74 2.81 -4.15
N GLN A 54 -2.55 3.89 -4.89
CA GLN A 54 -1.30 4.64 -4.98
C GLN A 54 -1.23 5.68 -3.85
N PHE A 55 -0.70 5.30 -2.70
CA PHE A 55 -0.53 6.23 -1.58
C PHE A 55 0.62 7.21 -1.83
N GLN A 56 0.39 8.48 -1.51
CA GLN A 56 1.45 9.49 -1.45
C GLN A 56 1.99 9.57 -0.02
N PHE A 57 3.04 8.81 0.27
CA PHE A 57 3.67 8.76 1.60
C PHE A 57 4.40 10.05 2.00
N GLN A 58 4.61 10.98 1.05
CA GLN A 58 5.23 12.28 1.29
C GLN A 58 4.26 13.35 1.79
N LEU A 59 2.96 13.05 1.82
CA LEU A 59 1.96 14.00 2.28
C LEU A 59 2.16 14.31 3.76
N LYS A 60 2.25 15.61 4.09
CA LYS A 60 2.35 16.08 5.47
C LYS A 60 0.99 16.45 6.02
N ASN A 61 0.70 16.03 7.25
CA ASN A 61 -0.52 16.42 7.97
C ASN A 61 -0.46 17.88 8.46
N ALA A 62 -1.46 18.32 9.24
CA ALA A 62 -1.48 19.68 9.79
C ALA A 62 -0.34 20.00 10.77
N ASP A 63 0.31 18.98 11.33
CA ASP A 63 1.44 19.10 12.26
C ASP A 63 2.80 18.98 11.52
N ASP A 64 2.80 19.09 10.18
CA ASP A 64 3.96 18.93 9.29
C ASP A 64 4.61 17.53 9.33
N LYS A 65 3.87 16.50 9.76
CA LYS A 65 4.36 15.12 9.88
C LYS A 65 3.93 14.27 8.69
N THR A 66 4.85 13.47 8.16
CA THR A 66 4.55 12.40 7.19
C THR A 66 4.00 11.16 7.92
N PRO A 67 3.36 10.20 7.21
CA PRO A 67 2.96 8.92 7.79
C PRO A 67 4.11 8.14 8.40
N LEU A 68 5.30 8.19 7.79
CA LEU A 68 6.50 7.54 8.30
C LEU A 68 6.95 8.19 9.63
N ALA A 69 7.05 9.51 9.67
CA ALA A 69 7.43 10.25 10.88
C ALA A 69 6.42 10.00 12.01
N LEU A 70 5.13 9.94 11.68
CA LEU A 70 4.06 9.66 12.63
C LEU A 70 4.16 8.22 13.19
N ALA A 71 4.49 7.24 12.36
CA ALA A 71 4.70 5.86 12.79
C ALA A 71 5.92 5.71 13.71
N GLN A 72 7.01 6.41 13.40
CA GLN A 72 8.23 6.45 14.23
C GLN A 72 7.98 7.09 15.60
N GLU A 73 7.26 8.22 15.63
CA GLU A 73 6.91 8.92 16.87
C GLU A 73 6.07 8.05 17.81
N GLN A 74 5.14 7.26 17.26
CA GLN A 74 4.32 6.33 18.02
C GLN A 74 5.01 4.99 18.32
N ARG A 75 6.27 4.80 17.89
CA ARG A 75 7.04 3.56 18.05
C ARG A 75 6.32 2.33 17.49
N LEU A 76 5.69 2.49 16.32
CA LEU A 76 4.99 1.42 15.62
C LEU A 76 5.95 0.72 14.65
N ASP A 77 6.91 -0.04 15.19
CA ASP A 77 8.04 -0.59 14.43
C ASP A 77 7.62 -1.43 13.21
N GLU A 78 6.60 -2.29 13.35
CA GLU A 78 6.06 -3.07 12.22
C GLU A 78 5.52 -2.18 11.08
N LEU A 79 4.89 -1.06 11.44
CA LEU A 79 4.31 -0.13 10.48
C LEU A 79 5.38 0.76 9.84
N VAL A 80 6.42 1.11 10.60
CA VAL A 80 7.60 1.82 10.09
C VAL A 80 8.28 0.98 9.02
N GLU A 81 8.54 -0.30 9.29
CA GLU A 81 9.16 -1.21 8.31
C GLU A 81 8.31 -1.35 7.04
N GLU A 82 6.98 -1.51 7.19
CA GLU A 82 6.06 -1.61 6.06
C GLU A 82 6.07 -0.32 5.22
N ILE A 83 5.91 0.84 5.84
CA ILE A 83 5.94 2.14 5.13
C ILE A 83 7.30 2.37 4.46
N GLN A 84 8.41 2.08 5.15
CA GLN A 84 9.77 2.26 4.62
C GLN A 84 10.02 1.35 3.41
N SER A 85 9.45 0.14 3.40
CA SER A 85 9.50 -0.81 2.29
C SER A 85 8.69 -0.34 1.07
N LEU A 86 7.63 0.44 1.31
CA LEU A 86 6.74 0.96 0.27
C LEU A 86 7.21 2.29 -0.34
N ILE A 87 8.04 3.06 0.36
CA ILE A 87 8.62 4.31 -0.13
C ILE A 87 9.80 4.02 -1.09
N PRO A 88 9.76 4.50 -2.35
CA PRO A 88 10.88 4.41 -3.29
C PRO A 88 12.14 5.07 -2.73
N SER A 89 13.31 4.52 -3.06
CA SER A 89 14.62 4.96 -2.54
C SER A 89 14.91 6.46 -2.72
N ASP A 90 14.35 7.08 -3.77
CA ASP A 90 14.60 8.48 -4.16
C ASP A 90 13.92 9.51 -3.21
N ASP A 91 13.02 9.05 -2.35
CA ASP A 91 12.19 9.87 -1.49
C ASP A 91 12.66 9.91 -0.02
N ARG A 92 13.68 9.10 0.33
CA ARG A 92 14.19 8.91 1.70
C ARG A 92 14.99 10.11 2.23
N GLU A 93 15.47 10.98 1.34
CA GLU A 93 16.34 12.12 1.71
C GLU A 93 15.57 13.34 2.24
N SER A 94 14.23 13.33 2.24
CA SER A 94 13.43 14.46 2.77
C SER A 94 12.99 14.30 4.23
N ALA A 95 13.31 13.17 4.87
CA ALA A 95 12.85 12.83 6.23
C ALA A 95 13.88 13.11 7.34
N THR A 96 15.11 13.53 7.02
CA THR A 96 16.09 14.00 8.01
C THR A 96 16.42 15.47 7.78
N MET A 97 15.53 16.35 8.22
CA MET A 97 15.96 17.67 8.70
C MET A 97 15.53 17.78 10.15
N ASN A 98 16.49 17.52 11.03
CA ASN A 98 16.44 18.01 12.40
C ASN A 98 16.44 19.54 12.32
N ASP A 99 15.36 20.15 12.82
CA ASP A 99 15.24 21.58 13.04
C ASP A 99 16.09 21.95 14.26
N GLU A 100 17.35 22.33 14.01
CA GLU A 100 18.08 23.22 14.91
C GLU A 100 17.94 24.64 14.38
N ARG A 101 17.44 25.51 15.27
CA ARG A 101 17.08 26.89 15.02
C ARG A 101 18.31 27.79 14.78
N GLU A 102 18.00 28.95 14.21
CA GLU A 102 18.68 30.26 14.33
C GLU A 102 19.57 30.72 13.14
N ASP A 103 18.93 31.56 12.32
CA ASP A 103 19.26 32.99 12.14
C ASP A 103 19.96 33.48 10.85
N ASP A 104 19.41 34.60 10.41
CA ASP A 104 19.93 35.71 9.61
C ASP A 104 19.97 35.67 8.06
N ARG A 105 19.10 36.55 7.51
CA ARG A 105 19.26 37.43 6.31
C ARG A 105 19.55 36.83 4.92
N SER A 106 19.13 37.39 3.78
CA SER A 106 18.14 38.39 3.35
C SER A 106 18.27 38.54 1.81
N VAL A 107 17.12 38.70 1.11
CA VAL A 107 16.83 39.44 -0.15
C VAL A 107 17.58 39.16 -1.48
N PHE A 108 16.82 38.86 -2.56
CA PHE A 108 16.51 39.72 -3.75
C PHE A 108 16.11 38.91 -5.00
N VAL A 109 15.42 39.59 -5.91
CA VAL A 109 14.40 39.16 -6.89
C VAL A 109 14.85 39.06 -8.37
N ASP A 110 14.03 38.32 -9.14
CA ASP A 110 13.63 38.47 -10.56
C ASP A 110 14.61 38.21 -11.75
N SER A 111 14.35 37.15 -12.54
CA SER A 111 13.73 37.24 -13.91
C SER A 111 13.80 35.92 -14.74
N PRO A 112 12.91 35.72 -15.75
CA PRO A 112 12.66 34.46 -16.51
C PRO A 112 13.30 34.50 -17.93
N PRO A 113 12.94 33.68 -18.96
CA PRO A 113 12.20 32.40 -19.08
C PRO A 113 12.97 31.32 -19.89
N THR A 114 12.54 30.04 -19.88
CA THR A 114 12.54 29.20 -21.11
C THR A 114 11.62 27.98 -20.98
N ILE A 115 10.78 27.79 -21.99
CA ILE A 115 9.97 26.60 -22.23
C ILE A 115 10.89 25.55 -22.83
N ASP A 116 11.15 24.45 -22.13
CA ASP A 116 11.78 23.27 -22.73
C ASP A 116 11.02 21.97 -22.41
N ASN A 117 10.39 21.54 -23.49
CA ASN A 117 9.86 20.23 -23.87
C ASN A 117 10.65 19.04 -23.28
N ARG A 118 10.25 18.54 -22.10
CA ARG A 118 10.76 17.26 -21.58
C ARG A 118 9.96 16.11 -22.17
N LYS A 119 10.53 15.53 -23.23
CA LYS A 119 10.24 14.17 -23.68
C LYS A 119 10.31 13.22 -22.48
N SER A 120 9.24 12.44 -22.34
CA SER A 120 9.15 11.17 -21.64
C SER A 120 10.51 10.44 -21.57
N SER A 121 11.10 10.43 -20.39
CA SER A 121 12.07 9.42 -19.99
C SER A 121 11.57 8.83 -18.68
N VAL A 122 10.72 7.80 -18.79
CA VAL A 122 10.39 6.90 -17.69
C VAL A 122 11.71 6.30 -17.21
N PRO A 123 12.14 6.50 -15.96
CA PRO A 123 13.27 5.75 -15.43
C PRO A 123 12.75 4.34 -15.15
N THR A 124 13.14 3.40 -16.02
CA THR A 124 13.02 1.97 -15.78
C THR A 124 13.97 1.59 -14.63
N THR A 125 13.56 1.85 -13.40
CA THR A 125 14.27 1.41 -12.20
C THR A 125 13.76 0.04 -11.81
N VAL A 126 14.65 -0.96 -11.88
CA VAL A 126 14.39 -2.37 -11.55
C VAL A 126 13.95 -2.45 -10.08
N GLN A 127 12.63 -2.61 -9.83
CA GLN A 127 12.09 -2.85 -8.49
C GLN A 127 12.54 -4.25 -8.04
N ARG A 128 13.33 -4.34 -6.96
CA ARG A 128 13.66 -5.64 -6.35
C ARG A 128 12.42 -6.20 -5.66
N VAL A 129 12.16 -7.49 -5.82
CA VAL A 129 11.10 -8.19 -5.05
C VAL A 129 11.57 -8.35 -3.61
N THR A 130 10.82 -7.78 -2.66
CA THR A 130 11.11 -7.94 -1.23
C THR A 130 10.61 -9.29 -0.71
N PRO A 131 11.18 -9.84 0.37
CA PRO A 131 10.69 -11.09 0.98
C PRO A 131 9.21 -11.01 1.40
N GLN A 132 8.78 -9.84 1.88
CA GLN A 132 7.40 -9.60 2.29
C GLN A 132 6.46 -9.61 1.08
N LEU A 133 6.85 -8.98 -0.03
CA LEU A 133 6.11 -9.06 -1.28
C LEU A 133 6.01 -10.52 -1.77
N LEU A 134 7.12 -11.25 -1.74
CA LEU A 134 7.14 -12.66 -2.13
C LEU A 134 6.16 -13.49 -1.28
N LYS A 135 6.12 -13.25 0.04
CA LYS A 135 5.17 -13.89 0.94
C LYS A 135 3.72 -13.58 0.58
N ASN A 136 3.41 -12.33 0.22
CA ASN A 136 2.07 -11.91 -0.19
C ASN A 136 1.65 -12.51 -1.55
N LEU A 137 2.62 -12.85 -2.40
CA LEU A 137 2.38 -13.52 -3.69
C LEU A 137 2.43 -15.05 -3.58
N THR A 138 2.57 -15.60 -2.38
CA THR A 138 2.66 -17.05 -2.12
C THR A 138 1.38 -17.57 -1.50
N CYS A 139 0.81 -18.59 -2.12
CA CYS A 139 -0.37 -19.28 -1.61
C CYS A 139 -0.06 -20.02 -0.30
N MET A 140 -0.89 -19.83 0.71
CA MET A 140 -0.68 -20.50 2.00
C MET A 140 -0.97 -22.00 1.98
N LEU A 141 -1.78 -22.50 1.04
CA LEU A 141 -2.07 -23.92 0.90
C LEU A 141 -0.95 -24.65 0.15
N THR A 142 -0.54 -24.14 -1.01
CA THR A 142 0.49 -24.80 -1.84
C THR A 142 1.90 -24.43 -1.43
N LYS A 143 2.09 -23.34 -0.68
CA LYS A 143 3.40 -22.75 -0.35
C LYS A 143 4.21 -22.35 -1.59
N GLN A 144 3.53 -22.09 -2.71
CA GLN A 144 4.12 -21.66 -3.97
C GLN A 144 3.55 -20.31 -4.41
N ILE A 145 4.29 -19.59 -5.26
CA ILE A 145 3.80 -18.37 -5.90
C ILE A 145 2.52 -18.69 -6.67
N PHE A 146 1.51 -17.82 -6.58
CA PHE A 146 0.25 -18.05 -7.28
C PHE A 146 0.45 -18.20 -8.80
N VAL A 147 -0.27 -19.16 -9.38
CA VAL A 147 -0.41 -19.33 -10.81
C VAL A 147 -1.78 -18.82 -11.25
N ASP A 148 -2.82 -19.21 -10.53
CA ASP A 148 -4.19 -18.72 -10.75
C ASP A 148 -4.83 -18.27 -9.42
N PRO A 149 -4.50 -17.04 -8.97
CA PRO A 149 -4.98 -16.53 -7.70
C PRO A 149 -6.50 -16.24 -7.77
N VAL A 150 -7.22 -16.73 -6.77
CA VAL A 150 -8.66 -16.48 -6.58
C VAL A 150 -8.93 -16.01 -5.16
N LYS A 151 -9.91 -15.12 -5.02
CA LYS A 151 -10.40 -14.61 -3.75
C LYS A 151 -11.64 -15.37 -3.32
N ALA A 152 -11.65 -15.83 -2.07
CA ALA A 152 -12.81 -16.43 -1.44
C ALA A 152 -13.64 -15.37 -0.68
N SER A 153 -14.80 -15.75 -0.14
CA SER A 153 -15.73 -14.86 0.56
C SER A 153 -15.16 -14.24 1.85
N ASP A 154 -14.08 -14.80 2.40
CA ASP A 154 -13.31 -14.25 3.53
C ASP A 154 -12.34 -13.12 3.11
N GLY A 155 -12.29 -12.81 1.82
CA GLY A 155 -11.39 -11.81 1.24
C GLY A 155 -9.93 -12.26 1.12
N LYS A 156 -9.62 -13.54 1.38
CA LYS A 156 -8.27 -14.11 1.23
C LYS A 156 -8.06 -14.68 -0.16
N THR A 157 -6.81 -14.61 -0.62
CA THR A 157 -6.38 -15.10 -1.92
C THR A 157 -5.74 -16.47 -1.81
N TYR A 158 -6.18 -17.39 -2.65
CA TYR A 158 -5.72 -18.77 -2.71
C TYR A 158 -5.37 -19.16 -4.15
N GLU A 159 -4.58 -20.23 -4.29
CA GLU A 159 -4.42 -20.89 -5.57
C GLU A 159 -5.71 -21.64 -5.90
N ARG A 160 -6.31 -21.41 -7.08
CA ARG A 160 -7.63 -21.94 -7.43
C ARG A 160 -7.76 -23.44 -7.19
N ASN A 161 -6.82 -24.22 -7.72
CA ASN A 161 -6.88 -25.68 -7.61
C ASN A 161 -6.79 -26.15 -6.16
N ALA A 162 -6.01 -25.44 -5.32
CA ALA A 162 -5.83 -25.80 -3.92
C ALA A 162 -7.07 -25.50 -3.09
N ILE A 163 -7.68 -24.31 -3.27
CA ILE A 163 -8.88 -23.95 -2.51
C ILE A 163 -10.10 -24.76 -2.96
N ILE A 164 -10.24 -25.05 -4.26
CA ILE A 164 -11.29 -25.97 -4.74
C ILE A 164 -11.11 -27.37 -4.12
N GLY A 165 -9.86 -27.86 -4.02
CA GLY A 165 -9.57 -29.14 -3.36
C GLY A 165 -9.97 -29.12 -1.88
N TRP A 166 -9.60 -28.06 -1.16
CA TRP A 166 -9.94 -27.87 0.25
C TRP A 166 -11.46 -27.82 0.49
N LEU A 167 -12.17 -27.08 -0.35
CA LEU A 167 -13.62 -26.85 -0.23
C LEU A 167 -14.48 -28.10 -0.45
N ARG A 168 -13.92 -29.17 -1.03
CA ARG A 168 -14.61 -30.46 -1.18
C ARG A 168 -14.88 -31.14 0.16
N GLU A 169 -13.98 -30.96 1.11
CA GLU A 169 -14.02 -31.63 2.43
C GLU A 169 -14.29 -30.64 3.57
N ASN A 170 -14.06 -29.34 3.34
CA ASN A 170 -14.15 -28.31 4.35
C ASN A 170 -15.02 -27.15 3.88
N ARG A 171 -15.75 -26.51 4.79
CA ARG A 171 -16.55 -25.29 4.51
C ARG A 171 -16.03 -24.07 5.26
N VAL A 172 -14.74 -24.09 5.61
CA VAL A 172 -14.09 -23.04 6.40
C VAL A 172 -12.82 -22.57 5.72
N SER A 173 -12.47 -21.30 5.91
CA SER A 173 -11.25 -20.69 5.43
C SER A 173 -10.04 -21.43 6.00
N PRO A 174 -9.09 -21.86 5.16
CA PRO A 174 -7.80 -22.36 5.65
C PRO A 174 -7.01 -21.33 6.47
N GLN A 175 -7.31 -20.04 6.30
CA GLN A 175 -6.56 -18.95 6.95
C GLN A 175 -7.22 -18.44 8.22
N THR A 176 -8.52 -18.15 8.15
CA THR A 176 -9.25 -17.50 9.24
C THR A 176 -10.08 -18.48 10.06
N GLY A 177 -10.35 -19.67 9.52
CA GLY A 177 -11.28 -20.63 10.12
C GLY A 177 -12.75 -20.23 10.00
N GLU A 178 -13.05 -19.09 9.35
CA GLU A 178 -14.42 -18.61 9.15
C GLU A 178 -15.11 -19.42 8.06
N PHE A 179 -16.44 -19.49 8.09
CA PHE A 179 -17.19 -20.14 7.01
C PHE A 179 -16.95 -19.43 5.68
N ILE A 180 -16.65 -20.21 4.64
CA ILE A 180 -16.56 -19.70 3.25
C ILE A 180 -17.41 -20.56 2.33
N ASP A 181 -18.03 -19.90 1.35
CA ASP A 181 -18.82 -20.58 0.32
C ASP A 181 -17.93 -21.05 -0.84
N ASP A 182 -18.57 -21.68 -1.83
CA ASP A 182 -17.91 -22.17 -3.05
C ASP A 182 -17.71 -21.08 -4.11
N ILE A 183 -18.02 -19.82 -3.80
CA ILE A 183 -17.92 -18.72 -4.73
C ILE A 183 -16.49 -18.17 -4.70
N LEU A 184 -15.78 -18.40 -5.80
CA LEU A 184 -14.41 -17.94 -6.00
C LEU A 184 -14.38 -16.90 -7.12
N VAL A 185 -13.79 -15.74 -6.82
CA VAL A 185 -13.63 -14.63 -7.78
C VAL A 185 -12.17 -14.52 -8.18
N ASP A 186 -11.89 -14.27 -9.45
CA ASP A 186 -10.52 -14.09 -9.93
C ASP A 186 -9.84 -12.90 -9.25
N ASP A 187 -8.65 -13.11 -8.69
CA ASP A 187 -7.84 -12.02 -8.14
C ASP A 187 -6.93 -11.44 -9.23
N ILE A 188 -7.56 -10.74 -10.17
CA ILE A 188 -6.93 -10.14 -11.35
C ILE A 188 -5.75 -9.21 -10.98
N PRO A 189 -5.82 -8.35 -9.94
CA PRO A 189 -4.68 -7.53 -9.53
C PRO A 189 -3.45 -8.36 -9.15
N THR A 190 -3.61 -9.36 -8.28
CA THR A 190 -2.52 -10.25 -7.88
C THR A 190 -1.95 -11.01 -9.09
N LYS A 191 -2.82 -11.48 -9.99
CA LYS A 191 -2.43 -12.18 -11.22
C LYS A 191 -1.58 -11.29 -12.13
N ASN A 192 -2.03 -10.06 -12.37
CA ASN A 192 -1.32 -9.10 -13.22
C ASN A 192 0.03 -8.70 -12.62
N LEU A 193 0.10 -8.51 -11.30
CA LEU A 193 1.35 -8.21 -10.62
C LEU A 193 2.38 -9.34 -10.78
N ILE A 194 1.97 -10.60 -10.61
CA ILE A 194 2.85 -11.76 -10.83
C ILE A 194 3.34 -11.84 -12.28
N ILE A 195 2.44 -11.61 -13.25
CA ILE A 195 2.79 -11.57 -14.66
C ILE A 195 3.83 -10.49 -14.93
N GLN A 196 3.62 -9.27 -14.42
CA GLN A 196 4.55 -8.16 -14.59
C GLN A 196 5.93 -8.49 -13.99
N LEU A 197 5.98 -9.03 -12.78
CA LEU A 197 7.24 -9.38 -12.12
C LEU A 197 8.00 -10.50 -12.86
N ARG A 198 7.29 -11.49 -13.43
CA ARG A 198 7.89 -12.51 -14.29
C ARG A 198 8.44 -11.94 -15.59
N GLN A 199 7.71 -11.01 -16.23
CA GLN A 199 8.20 -10.31 -17.43
C GLN A 199 9.48 -9.51 -17.16
N GLN A 200 9.62 -9.02 -15.94
CA GLN A 200 10.82 -8.32 -15.46
C GLN A 200 11.92 -9.26 -14.95
N ASN A 201 11.75 -10.58 -15.04
CA ASN A 201 12.66 -11.62 -14.50
C ASN A 201 12.93 -11.47 -12.99
N LEU A 202 11.97 -10.93 -12.24
CA LEU A 202 12.06 -10.72 -10.79
C LEU A 202 11.47 -11.88 -9.99
N LEU A 203 10.65 -12.71 -10.63
CA LEU A 203 10.11 -13.96 -10.11
C LEU A 203 10.43 -15.11 -11.09
N PRO A 204 10.56 -16.34 -10.58
CA PRO A 204 10.70 -17.53 -11.43
C PRO A 204 9.43 -17.84 -12.24
#